data_AF-A0A820XTZ9-F1
#
_entry.id   AF-A0A820XTZ9-F1
#
_cell.length_a   1.000
_cell.length_b   1.000
_cell.length_c   1.000
_cell.angle_alpha   90.00
_cell.angle_beta   90.00
_cell.angle_gamma   90.00
#
_symmetry.space_group_name_H-M   'P 1'
#
loop_
_entity.id
_entity.type
_entity.pdbx_description
1 polymer ?
#
loop_
_entity_poly.entity_id
_entity_poly.type
_entity_poly.pdbx_seq_one_letter_code
_entity_poly.pdbx_strand_id
1 'polypeptide(L)'
;MLIACDIASGMHRIHRHGMIHRDIRSDNILIDNGYRAKIGDMGISQSYHLHLGFSNAPMGCTRYMSLEVYWNTYNQTLDVFTFGLTLNHLFTGADHDFNMNTKTITLTQASPIFPNLIHCCLNPNAQYRPTAQQIEYILHGFLSYLENRIQFYRQYHHLSKKQKDSFCLSIYKDKYFDINYQC
;
A
#
# COMPACT_ATOMS: atom_id res chain seq x y z
N MET A 1 -8.09 3.47 -7.19
CA MET A 1 -7.62 2.18 -7.75
C MET A 1 -6.37 2.31 -8.59
N LEU A 2 -6.36 3.10 -9.68
CA LEU A 2 -5.17 3.26 -10.54
C LEU A 2 -3.91 3.66 -9.74
N ILE A 3 -4.03 4.68 -8.89
CA ILE A 3 -2.94 5.12 -8.00
C ILE A 3 -2.41 3.95 -7.13
N ALA A 4 -3.29 3.16 -6.52
CA ALA A 4 -2.89 2.01 -5.69
C ALA A 4 -2.10 0.96 -6.49
N CYS A 5 -2.56 0.67 -7.72
CA CYS A 5 -1.91 -0.29 -8.61
C CYS A 5 -0.53 0.22 -9.05
N ASP A 6 -0.44 1.51 -9.40
CA ASP A 6 0.82 2.15 -9.80
C ASP A 6 1.86 2.13 -8.66
N ILE A 7 1.44 2.43 -7.42
CA ILE A 7 2.32 2.35 -6.24
C ILE A 7 2.76 0.89 -6.01
N ALA A 8 1.84 -0.08 -6.08
CA ALA A 8 2.18 -1.49 -5.88
C ALA A 8 3.16 -2.01 -6.96
N SER A 9 2.93 -1.66 -8.23
CA SER A 9 3.85 -1.97 -9.32
C SER A 9 5.21 -1.31 -9.14
N GLY A 10 5.26 -0.07 -8.66
CA GLY A 10 6.49 0.63 -8.31
C GLY A 10 7.26 -0.10 -7.21
N MET A 11 6.59 -0.45 -6.11
CA MET A 11 7.17 -1.19 -4.98
C MET A 11 7.71 -2.56 -5.42
N HIS A 12 6.92 -3.33 -6.17
CA HIS A 12 7.37 -4.61 -6.70
C HIS A 12 8.59 -4.44 -7.61
N ARG A 13 8.62 -3.41 -8.45
CA ARG A 13 9.79 -3.14 -9.28
C ARG A 13 11.03 -2.82 -8.46
N ILE A 14 10.92 -1.99 -7.41
CA ILE A 14 12.03 -1.69 -6.49
C ILE A 14 12.57 -2.98 -5.87
N HIS A 15 11.67 -3.82 -5.33
CA HIS A 15 12.02 -5.09 -4.69
C HIS A 15 12.69 -6.06 -5.65
N ARG A 16 12.18 -6.18 -6.88
CA ARG A 16 12.75 -7.03 -7.94
C ARG A 16 14.17 -6.62 -8.34
N HIS A 17 14.54 -5.36 -8.16
CA HIS A 17 15.90 -4.86 -8.44
C HIS A 17 16.84 -4.97 -7.22
N GLY A 18 16.45 -5.71 -6.18
CA GLY A 18 17.35 -5.89 -5.06
C GLY A 18 17.37 -4.71 -4.09
N MET A 19 16.36 -3.84 -4.12
CA MET A 19 16.30 -2.60 -3.36
C MET A 19 15.13 -2.59 -2.36
N ILE A 20 15.28 -1.79 -1.31
CA ILE A 20 14.25 -1.42 -0.32
C ILE A 20 14.13 0.11 -0.35
N HIS A 21 12.92 0.63 -0.44
CA HIS A 21 12.69 2.07 -0.50
C HIS A 21 12.88 2.76 0.87
N ARG A 22 12.27 2.18 1.92
CA ARG A 22 12.29 2.64 3.31
C ARG A 22 11.47 3.89 3.66
N ASP A 23 10.72 4.46 2.72
CA ASP A 23 9.87 5.66 2.97
C ASP A 23 8.68 5.75 2.00
N ILE A 24 7.97 4.64 1.76
CA ILE A 24 6.75 4.66 0.92
C ILE A 24 5.61 5.28 1.73
N ARG A 25 5.28 6.54 1.43
CA ARG A 25 4.18 7.29 2.06
C ARG A 25 3.57 8.27 1.08
N SER A 26 2.37 8.76 1.40
CA SER A 26 1.64 9.72 0.56
C SER A 26 2.48 10.93 0.14
N ASP A 27 3.33 11.46 1.02
CA ASP A 27 4.25 12.59 0.74
C ASP A 27 5.23 12.30 -0.42
N ASN A 28 5.60 11.04 -0.60
CA ASN A 28 6.56 10.59 -1.61
C ASN A 28 5.89 9.98 -2.85
N ILE A 29 4.55 10.10 -2.98
CA ILE A 29 3.83 9.66 -4.17
C ILE A 29 3.58 10.85 -5.08
N LEU A 30 4.19 10.84 -6.27
CA LEU A 30 3.99 11.85 -7.29
C LEU A 30 2.82 11.44 -8.20
N ILE A 31 1.90 12.36 -8.46
CA ILE A 31 0.72 12.12 -9.30
C ILE A 31 0.73 13.08 -10.48
N ASP A 32 0.53 12.57 -11.69
CA ASP A 32 0.41 13.37 -12.90
C ASP A 32 -1.05 13.73 -13.25
N ASN A 33 -1.23 14.56 -14.28
CA ASN A 33 -2.55 15.00 -14.75
C ASN A 33 -3.44 13.84 -15.27
N GLY A 34 -2.88 12.66 -15.50
CA GLY A 34 -3.59 11.45 -15.89
C GLY A 34 -3.98 10.56 -14.70
N TYR A 35 -3.80 11.04 -13.46
CA TYR A 35 -3.98 10.26 -12.23
C TYR A 35 -3.08 9.02 -12.17
N ARG A 36 -1.90 9.07 -12.82
CA ARG A 36 -0.88 8.04 -12.69
C ARG A 36 0.05 8.39 -11.55
N ALA A 37 0.42 7.37 -10.77
CA ALA A 37 1.28 7.54 -9.62
C ALA A 37 2.70 7.01 -9.89
N LYS A 38 3.69 7.65 -9.28
CA LYS A 38 5.07 7.16 -9.21
C LYS A 38 5.61 7.33 -7.81
N ILE A 39 6.35 6.34 -7.34
CA ILE A 39 7.08 6.44 -6.09
C ILE A 39 8.30 7.33 -6.33
N GLY A 40 8.41 8.42 -5.55
CA GLY A 40 9.52 9.35 -5.53
C GLY A 40 10.42 9.16 -4.31
N ASP A 41 11.45 10.00 -4.21
CA ASP A 41 12.42 10.05 -3.11
C ASP A 41 13.13 8.72 -2.78
N MET A 42 14.13 8.40 -3.59
CA MET A 42 15.03 7.26 -3.36
C MET A 42 16.22 7.61 -2.44
N GLY A 43 16.22 8.77 -1.78
CA GLY A 43 17.39 9.31 -1.08
C GLY A 43 17.91 8.44 0.07
N ILE A 44 17.03 7.60 0.63
CA ILE A 44 17.37 6.65 1.71
C ILE A 44 17.20 5.19 1.29
N SER A 45 16.98 4.92 0.00
CA SER A 45 16.82 3.56 -0.51
C SER A 45 18.11 2.76 -0.40
N GLN A 46 17.99 1.45 -0.26
CA GLN A 46 19.12 0.59 0.03
C GLN A 46 19.06 -0.75 -0.69
N SER A 47 20.20 -1.20 -1.22
CA SER A 47 20.32 -2.55 -1.76
C SER A 47 20.44 -3.56 -0.62
N TYR A 48 19.65 -4.63 -0.67
CA TYR A 48 19.77 -5.74 0.29
C TYR A 48 20.72 -6.86 -0.15
N HIS A 49 21.31 -6.76 -1.35
CA HIS A 49 22.34 -7.70 -1.81
C HIS A 49 23.76 -7.30 -1.37
N LEU A 50 23.97 -6.02 -1.04
CA LEU A 50 25.27 -5.49 -0.63
C LEU A 50 25.37 -5.49 0.89
N HIS A 51 25.79 -6.61 1.47
CA HIS A 51 26.07 -6.73 2.92
C HIS A 51 27.04 -5.64 3.44
N LEU A 52 27.92 -5.12 2.59
CA LEU A 52 28.93 -4.12 2.94
C LEU A 52 28.41 -2.67 3.01
N GLY A 53 27.15 -2.42 2.62
CA GLY A 53 26.55 -1.08 2.61
C GLY A 53 25.21 -0.99 3.35
N PHE A 54 24.84 -2.02 4.12
CA PHE A 54 23.56 -2.09 4.81
C PHE A 54 23.59 -1.26 6.10
N SER A 55 23.10 -0.03 5.99
CA SER A 55 22.92 0.88 7.12
C SER A 55 21.72 0.44 7.94
N ASN A 56 22.02 -0.20 9.07
CA ASN A 56 21.03 -0.54 10.10
C ASN A 56 20.55 0.68 10.90
N ALA A 57 20.88 1.91 10.48
CA ALA A 57 20.36 3.10 11.13
C ALA A 57 18.86 3.23 10.87
N PRO A 58 18.04 3.56 11.89
CA PRO A 58 16.63 3.89 11.69
C PRO A 58 16.53 5.10 10.76
N MET A 59 15.95 4.89 9.57
CA MET A 59 15.71 5.95 8.58
C MET A 59 14.28 5.82 8.05
N GLY A 60 13.73 6.93 7.56
CA GLY A 60 12.34 7.06 7.13
C GLY A 60 11.52 7.90 8.10
N CYS A 61 10.25 8.15 7.76
CA CYS A 61 9.36 8.93 8.61
C CYS A 61 8.98 8.16 9.88
N THR A 62 9.29 8.70 11.07
CA THR A 62 9.02 8.05 12.37
C THR A 62 7.56 7.64 12.54
N ARG A 63 6.60 8.43 12.02
CA ARG A 63 5.17 8.11 12.12
C ARG A 63 4.74 6.92 11.27
N TYR A 64 5.52 6.53 10.26
CA TYR A 64 5.25 5.39 9.38
C TYR A 64 6.09 4.16 9.75
N MET A 65 6.99 4.30 10.72
CA MET A 65 7.99 3.30 11.04
C MET A 65 7.36 2.09 11.75
N SER A 66 7.62 0.90 11.23
CA SER A 66 7.23 -0.36 11.87
C SER A 66 8.14 -0.68 13.07
N LEU A 67 7.67 -1.55 13.97
CA LEU A 67 8.41 -1.87 15.21
C LEU A 67 9.77 -2.54 14.95
N GLU A 68 9.88 -3.37 13.91
CA GLU A 68 11.11 -4.10 13.64
C GLU A 68 12.29 -3.24 13.18
N VAL A 69 12.04 -1.99 12.74
CA VAL A 69 13.11 -1.00 12.52
C VAL A 69 13.89 -0.74 13.81
N TYR A 70 13.22 -0.72 14.96
CA TYR A 70 13.88 -0.55 16.25
C TYR A 70 14.68 -1.78 16.70
N TRP A 71 14.52 -2.92 16.01
CA TRP A 71 15.29 -4.15 16.24
C TRP A 71 16.38 -4.36 15.18
N ASN A 72 16.69 -3.33 14.38
CA ASN A 72 17.68 -3.37 13.30
C ASN A 72 17.39 -4.41 12.21
N THR A 73 16.12 -4.79 12.02
CA THR A 73 15.73 -5.67 10.93
C THR A 73 15.20 -4.82 9.78
N TYR A 74 15.98 -4.72 8.71
CA TYR A 74 15.55 -4.01 7.50
C TYR A 74 15.47 -4.99 6.34
N ASN A 75 14.27 -5.17 5.81
CA ASN A 75 14.01 -5.98 4.63
C ASN A 75 12.83 -5.37 3.84
N GLN A 76 12.46 -6.02 2.74
CA GLN A 76 11.37 -5.57 1.86
C GLN A 76 10.01 -5.40 2.57
N THR A 77 9.79 -6.07 3.70
CA THR A 77 8.52 -6.00 4.43
C THR A 77 8.28 -4.65 5.10
N LEU A 78 9.31 -3.80 5.24
CA LEU A 78 9.19 -2.41 5.67
C LEU A 78 8.37 -1.58 4.67
N ASP A 79 8.68 -1.76 3.39
CA ASP A 79 7.95 -1.09 2.30
C ASP A 79 6.50 -1.58 2.26
N VAL A 80 6.27 -2.86 2.55
CA VAL A 80 4.91 -3.44 2.62
C VAL A 80 4.10 -2.81 3.76
N PHE A 81 4.70 -2.60 4.92
CA PHE A 81 4.02 -1.97 6.05
C PHE A 81 3.64 -0.52 5.74
N THR A 82 4.61 0.26 5.25
CA THR A 82 4.40 1.68 4.89
C THR A 82 3.44 1.84 3.72
N PHE A 83 3.45 0.90 2.76
CA PHE A 83 2.43 0.76 1.72
C PHE A 83 1.05 0.50 2.31
N GLY A 84 0.90 -0.37 3.32
CA GLY A 84 -0.38 -0.65 3.99
C GLY A 84 -1.02 0.61 4.60
N LEU A 85 -0.21 1.44 5.26
CA LEU A 85 -0.66 2.75 5.79
C LEU A 85 -1.08 3.69 4.66
N THR A 86 -0.25 3.78 3.62
CA THR A 86 -0.51 4.60 2.44
C THR A 86 -1.80 4.18 1.72
N LEU A 87 -2.05 2.87 1.62
CA LEU A 87 -3.23 2.30 0.99
C LEU A 87 -4.49 2.62 1.80
N ASN A 88 -4.42 2.53 3.13
CA ASN A 88 -5.53 2.93 3.99
C ASN A 88 -5.84 4.43 3.83
N HIS A 89 -4.82 5.28 3.89
CA HIS A 89 -4.98 6.72 3.68
C HIS A 89 -5.60 7.02 2.31
N LEU A 90 -5.15 6.34 1.25
CA LEU A 90 -5.68 6.54 -0.11
C LEU A 90 -7.20 6.27 -0.23
N PHE A 91 -7.74 5.29 0.50
CA PHE A 91 -9.15 4.91 0.42
C PHE A 91 -10.06 5.56 1.46
N THR A 92 -9.49 6.13 2.53
CA THR A 92 -10.25 6.78 3.60
C THR A 92 -10.09 8.30 3.60
N GLY A 93 -8.97 8.80 3.08
CA GLY A 93 -8.52 10.18 3.29
C GLY A 93 -8.11 10.47 4.73
N ALA A 94 -8.06 9.46 5.60
CA ALA A 94 -7.77 9.61 7.02
C ALA A 94 -6.31 9.23 7.32
N ASP A 95 -5.69 9.99 8.22
CA ASP A 95 -4.37 9.70 8.74
C ASP A 95 -4.43 8.64 9.86
N HIS A 96 -3.28 8.08 10.22
CA HIS A 96 -3.12 7.21 11.37
C HIS A 96 -2.48 7.96 12.55
N ASP A 97 -2.76 7.47 13.75
CA ASP A 97 -2.12 7.96 14.96
C ASP A 97 -0.84 7.19 15.23
N PHE A 98 0.21 7.91 15.63
CA PHE A 98 1.45 7.31 16.11
C PHE A 98 1.68 7.69 17.57
N ASN A 99 1.70 6.70 18.44
CA ASN A 99 2.04 6.89 19.85
C ASN A 99 3.55 6.77 20.04
N MET A 100 4.21 7.89 20.33
CA MET A 100 5.67 7.94 20.54
C MET A 100 6.17 7.04 21.69
N ASN A 101 5.38 6.89 22.76
CA ASN A 101 5.79 6.16 23.96
C ASN A 101 5.76 4.65 23.74
N THR A 102 4.70 4.16 23.11
CA THR A 102 4.51 2.73 22.82
C THR A 102 5.05 2.33 21.46
N LYS A 103 5.38 3.31 20.59
CA LYS A 103 5.77 3.13 19.19
C LYS A 103 4.71 2.36 18.38
N THR A 104 3.44 2.53 18.74
CA THR A 104 2.32 1.85 18.08
C THR A 104 1.64 2.77 17.08
N ILE A 105 1.20 2.18 15.98
CA ILE A 105 0.41 2.86 14.95
C ILE A 105 -1.03 2.33 15.02
N THR A 106 -1.99 3.26 15.03
CA THR A 106 -3.42 2.94 15.04
C THR A 106 -4.10 3.65 13.88
N LEU A 107 -4.85 2.89 13.06
CA LEU A 107 -5.68 3.47 12.02
C LEU A 107 -6.88 4.19 12.67
N THR A 108 -7.08 5.47 12.36
CA THR A 108 -8.24 6.24 12.86
C THR A 108 -9.54 5.80 12.18
N GLN A 109 -9.43 5.36 10.92
CA GLN A 109 -10.52 4.82 10.12
C GLN A 109 -10.01 3.65 9.28
N ALA A 110 -10.75 2.54 9.28
CA ALA A 110 -10.46 1.38 8.45
C ALA A 110 -10.98 1.58 7.02
N SER A 111 -10.18 1.20 6.02
CA SER A 111 -10.58 1.24 4.63
C SER A 111 -11.78 0.32 4.34
N PRO A 112 -12.81 0.80 3.63
CA PRO A 112 -13.93 -0.04 3.19
C PRO A 112 -13.58 -0.96 2.00
N ILE A 113 -12.39 -0.79 1.40
CA ILE A 113 -11.87 -1.58 0.28
C ILE A 113 -10.49 -2.11 0.68
N PHE A 114 -10.25 -3.40 0.48
CA PHE A 114 -9.03 -4.11 0.88
C PHE A 114 -8.71 -4.13 2.39
N PRO A 115 -9.70 -4.25 3.31
CA PRO A 115 -9.41 -4.25 4.74
C PRO A 115 -8.50 -5.41 5.17
N ASN A 116 -8.62 -6.60 4.58
CA ASN A 116 -7.78 -7.75 4.95
C ASN A 116 -6.38 -7.62 4.37
N LEU A 117 -6.25 -7.15 3.12
CA LEU A 117 -4.93 -6.87 2.55
C LEU A 117 -4.18 -5.83 3.38
N ILE A 118 -4.85 -4.74 3.78
CA ILE A 118 -4.26 -3.72 4.66
C ILE A 118 -3.88 -4.34 6.01
N HIS A 119 -4.76 -5.14 6.60
CA HIS A 119 -4.46 -5.86 7.85
C HIS A 119 -3.20 -6.74 7.72
N CYS A 120 -3.09 -7.51 6.64
CA CYS A 120 -1.93 -8.35 6.34
C CYS A 120 -0.66 -7.51 6.14
N CYS A 121 -0.75 -6.37 5.45
CA CYS A 121 0.38 -5.45 5.28
C CYS A 121 0.86 -4.87 6.62
N LEU A 122 -0.05 -4.63 7.55
CA LEU A 122 0.23 -4.08 8.88
C LEU A 122 0.50 -5.16 9.94
N ASN A 123 0.72 -6.42 9.53
CA ASN A 123 0.97 -7.50 10.49
C ASN A 123 2.19 -7.18 11.37
N PRO A 124 2.07 -7.26 12.71
CA PRO A 124 3.19 -7.02 13.63
C PRO A 124 4.39 -7.93 13.37
N ASN A 125 4.14 -9.13 12.86
CA ASN A 125 5.18 -10.03 12.42
C ASN A 125 5.40 -9.87 10.90
N ALA A 126 6.55 -9.27 10.56
CA ALA A 126 6.99 -9.00 9.21
C ALA A 126 6.91 -10.20 8.25
N GLN A 127 7.12 -11.42 8.74
CA GLN A 127 7.14 -12.63 7.89
C GLN A 127 5.75 -13.01 7.34
N TYR A 128 4.67 -12.57 8.00
CA TYR A 128 3.30 -12.80 7.57
C TYR A 128 2.77 -11.69 6.66
N ARG A 129 3.59 -10.67 6.39
CA ARG A 129 3.23 -9.62 5.43
C ARG A 129 3.32 -10.17 4.00
N PRO A 130 2.42 -9.75 3.11
CA PRO A 130 2.45 -10.17 1.72
C PRO A 130 3.69 -9.63 0.99
N THR A 131 4.12 -10.31 -0.07
CA THR A 131 5.16 -9.76 -0.95
C THR A 131 4.59 -8.65 -1.82
N ALA A 132 5.45 -7.75 -2.32
CA ALA A 132 5.03 -6.71 -3.25
C ALA A 132 4.39 -7.28 -4.53
N GLN A 133 4.84 -8.46 -4.98
CA GLN A 133 4.25 -9.17 -6.11
C GLN A 133 2.81 -9.63 -5.81
N GLN A 134 2.55 -10.18 -4.61
CA GLN A 134 1.21 -10.60 -4.21
C GLN A 134 0.25 -9.40 -4.13
N ILE A 135 0.72 -8.29 -3.54
CA ILE A 135 -0.05 -7.04 -3.47
C ILE A 135 -0.40 -6.55 -4.89
N GLU A 136 0.59 -6.47 -5.79
CA GLU A 136 0.38 -6.05 -7.17
C GLU A 136 -0.68 -6.94 -7.85
N TYR A 137 -0.55 -8.26 -7.73
CA TYR A 137 -1.49 -9.21 -8.31
C TYR A 137 -2.93 -8.99 -7.83
N ILE A 138 -3.14 -8.79 -6.52
CA ILE A 138 -4.47 -8.57 -5.94
C ILE A 138 -5.10 -7.28 -6.47
N LEU A 139 -4.33 -6.18 -6.46
CA LEU A 139 -4.84 -4.87 -6.85
C LEU A 139 -5.15 -4.79 -8.34
N HIS A 140 -4.28 -5.33 -9.20
CA HIS A 140 -4.52 -5.41 -10.64
C HIS A 140 -5.65 -6.37 -11.00
N GLY A 141 -5.80 -7.48 -10.26
CA GLY A 141 -6.93 -8.39 -10.41
C GLY A 141 -8.26 -7.69 -10.16
N PHE A 142 -8.36 -6.88 -9.09
CA PHE A 142 -9.56 -6.11 -8.82
C PHE A 142 -9.77 -4.97 -9.81
N LEU A 143 -8.71 -4.27 -10.24
CA LEU A 143 -8.82 -3.22 -11.26
C LEU A 143 -9.38 -3.79 -12.56
N SER A 144 -8.84 -4.92 -13.04
CA SER A 144 -9.31 -5.60 -14.24
C SER A 144 -10.79 -6.01 -14.11
N TYR A 145 -11.17 -6.53 -12.94
CA TYR A 145 -12.56 -6.88 -12.65
C TYR A 145 -13.47 -5.65 -12.65
N LEU A 146 -13.05 -4.55 -12.00
CA LEU A 146 -13.80 -3.31 -11.95
C LEU A 146 -13.99 -2.69 -13.34
N GLU A 147 -12.94 -2.64 -14.16
CA GLU A 147 -12.99 -2.14 -15.53
C GLU A 147 -13.97 -2.94 -16.39
N ASN A 148 -13.94 -4.27 -16.27
CA ASN A 148 -14.92 -5.13 -16.94
C ASN A 148 -16.36 -4.79 -16.52
N ARG A 149 -16.62 -4.61 -15.21
CA ARG A 149 -17.95 -4.25 -14.71
C ARG A 149 -18.40 -2.85 -15.15
N ILE A 150 -17.49 -1.90 -15.21
CA ILE A 150 -17.75 -0.54 -15.73
C ILE A 150 -18.16 -0.60 -17.20
N GLN A 151 -17.47 -1.41 -18.01
CA GLN A 151 -17.77 -1.55 -19.44
C GLN A 151 -19.22 -2.04 -19.68
N PHE A 152 -19.74 -2.91 -18.83
CA PHE A 152 -21.13 -3.38 -18.91
C PHE A 152 -22.15 -2.41 -18.29
N TYR A 153 -21.72 -1.47 -17.45
CA TYR A 153 -22.58 -0.47 -16.84
C TYR A 153 -22.55 0.85 -17.63
N ARG A 154 -23.25 0.89 -18.76
CA ARG A 154 -23.24 2.01 -19.74
C ARG A 154 -23.45 3.40 -19.13
N GLN A 155 -24.17 3.50 -18.02
CA GLN A 155 -24.44 4.77 -17.34
C GLN A 155 -23.30 5.24 -16.42
N TYR A 156 -22.25 4.44 -16.22
CA TYR A 156 -21.15 4.72 -15.27
C TYR A 156 -20.57 6.13 -15.47
N HIS A 157 -20.30 6.51 -16.71
CA HIS A 157 -19.67 7.80 -17.02
C HIS A 157 -20.54 9.00 -16.63
N HIS A 158 -21.87 8.83 -16.60
CA HIS A 158 -22.85 9.85 -16.21
C HIS A 158 -23.12 9.91 -14.70
N LEU A 159 -22.61 8.95 -13.92
CA LEU A 159 -22.77 8.96 -12.48
C LEU A 159 -21.99 10.11 -11.83
N SER A 160 -22.58 10.70 -10.78
CA SER A 160 -21.87 11.59 -9.86
C SER A 160 -20.75 10.84 -9.13
N LYS A 161 -19.79 11.57 -8.55
CA LYS A 161 -18.69 10.97 -7.76
C LYS A 161 -19.22 10.02 -6.68
N LYS A 162 -20.20 10.45 -5.87
CA LYS A 162 -20.80 9.64 -4.80
C LYS A 162 -21.43 8.34 -5.32
N GLN A 163 -22.08 8.39 -6.48
CA GLN A 163 -22.65 7.21 -7.12
C GLN A 163 -21.57 6.27 -7.67
N LYS A 164 -20.48 6.81 -8.25
CA LYS A 164 -19.33 6.01 -8.69
C LYS A 164 -18.66 5.32 -7.50
N ASP A 165 -18.48 6.02 -6.38
CA ASP A 165 -17.92 5.45 -5.16
C ASP A 165 -18.80 4.31 -4.63
N SER A 166 -20.12 4.53 -4.59
CA SER A 166 -21.11 3.52 -4.17
C SER A 166 -21.12 2.30 -5.10
N PHE A 167 -21.01 2.53 -6.42
CA PHE A 167 -20.89 1.46 -7.42
C PHE A 167 -19.62 0.65 -7.21
N CYS A 168 -18.45 1.29 -7.12
CA CYS A 168 -17.17 0.61 -6.89
C CYS A 168 -17.18 -0.22 -5.59
N LEU A 169 -17.75 0.33 -4.51
CA LEU A 169 -17.94 -0.39 -3.24
C LEU A 169 -18.86 -1.60 -3.39
N SER A 170 -19.94 -1.49 -4.18
CA SER A 170 -20.83 -2.63 -4.44
C SER A 170 -20.13 -3.75 -5.19
N ILE A 171 -19.31 -3.41 -6.19
CA ILE A 171 -18.51 -4.38 -6.96
C ILE A 171 -17.47 -5.07 -6.07
N TYR A 172 -16.83 -4.31 -5.18
CA TYR A 172 -15.90 -4.87 -4.20
C TYR A 172 -16.58 -5.90 -3.28
N LYS A 173 -17.76 -5.55 -2.75
CA LYS A 173 -18.54 -6.40 -1.84
C LYS A 173 -19.15 -7.63 -2.52
N ASP A 174 -19.39 -7.60 -3.82
CA ASP A 174 -19.95 -8.76 -4.55
C ASP A 174 -18.96 -9.93 -4.61
N LYS A 175 -17.68 -9.62 -4.81
CA LYS A 175 -16.60 -10.61 -4.97
C LYS A 175 -15.75 -10.81 -3.73
N TYR A 176 -15.82 -9.90 -2.74
CA TYR A 176 -15.02 -9.90 -1.53
C TYR A 176 -13.55 -10.24 -1.83
N PHE A 177 -12.91 -9.41 -2.67
CA PHE A 177 -11.68 -9.75 -3.40
C PHE A 177 -10.48 -10.17 -2.52
N ASP A 178 -10.50 -9.83 -1.24
CA ASP A 178 -9.47 -10.17 -0.25
C ASP A 178 -9.98 -11.02 0.93
N ILE A 179 -11.20 -11.57 0.91
CA ILE A 179 -11.76 -12.29 2.07
C ILE A 179 -11.05 -13.61 2.39
N ASN A 180 -10.44 -14.21 1.37
CA ASN A 180 -9.61 -15.41 1.53
C ASN A 180 -8.12 -15.05 1.66
N TYR A 181 -7.77 -13.76 1.65
CA TYR A 181 -6.40 -13.32 1.88
C TYR A 181 -6.15 -13.25 3.39
N GLN A 182 -5.49 -14.29 3.91
CA GLN A 182 -5.11 -14.40 5.31
C GLN A 182 -3.58 -14.36 5.42
N CYS A 183 -3.09 -13.60 6.40
CA CYS A 183 -1.67 -13.49 6.75
C CYS A 183 -1.22 -14.64 7.65
#